data_AF-A0A972DS99-F1
#
_entry.id   AF-A0A972DS99-F1
#
_cell.length_a   1.000
_cell.length_b   1.000
_cell.length_c   1.000
_cell.angle_alpha   90.00
_cell.angle_beta   90.00
_cell.angle_gamma   90.00
#
_symmetry.space_group_name_H-M   'P 1'
#
loop_
_entity.id
_entity.type
_entity.pdbx_description
1 polymer ?
#
loop_
_entity_poly.entity_id
_entity_poly.type
_entity_poly.pdbx_seq_one_letter_code
_entity_poly.pdbx_strand_id
1 'polypeptide(L)'
;MSPDPSELTFHKIQEQHRRLADLLKRIETLLERRSGPPQEVVQLLGQLGDQLVKHFETEETGGYFTEALLHAPQLVARANALMLQHPKMTQRSRELGGAADPETSPEAWWEQTRERFAAFRAELHEHERAEDGLIQEVYMRDIGSHD
;
A
#
# COMPACT_ATOMS: atom_id res chain seq x y z
N MET A 1 18.09 18.32 20.57
CA MET A 1 18.43 17.36 19.50
C MET A 1 17.30 17.43 18.49
N SER A 2 17.62 17.75 17.24
CA SER A 2 16.67 17.55 16.14
C SER A 2 16.53 16.04 15.91
N PRO A 3 15.33 15.53 15.63
CA PRO A 3 15.15 14.12 15.29
C PRO A 3 15.96 13.77 14.03
N ASP A 4 16.45 12.54 13.98
CA ASP A 4 17.12 12.01 12.80
C ASP A 4 16.13 12.00 11.62
N PRO A 5 16.48 12.50 10.42
CA PRO A 5 15.63 12.41 9.25
C PRO A 5 15.11 10.99 8.95
N SER A 6 15.85 9.96 9.35
CA SER A 6 15.47 8.54 9.23
C SER A 6 14.25 8.17 10.09
N GLU A 7 14.27 8.56 11.36
CA GLU A 7 13.17 8.35 12.32
C GLU A 7 11.90 9.07 11.86
N LEU A 8 12.04 10.28 11.29
CA LEU A 8 10.91 11.04 10.74
C LEU A 8 10.26 10.33 9.55
N THR A 9 11.06 9.77 8.63
CA THR A 9 10.54 8.99 7.50
C THR A 9 9.85 7.72 7.99
N PHE A 10 10.47 6.99 8.92
CA PHE A 10 9.88 5.77 9.49
C PHE A 10 8.51 6.05 10.14
N HIS A 11 8.41 7.07 10.97
CA HIS A 11 7.14 7.48 11.59
C HIS A 11 6.09 7.89 10.55
N LYS A 12 6.50 8.55 9.46
CA LYS A 12 5.61 8.92 8.37
C LYS A 12 5.05 7.69 7.64
N ILE A 13 5.90 6.70 7.33
CA ILE A 13 5.48 5.43 6.71
C ILE A 13 4.51 4.68 7.62
N GLN A 14 4.81 4.55 8.92
CA GLN A 14 3.90 3.89 9.87
C GLN A 14 2.52 4.56 9.95
N GLU A 15 2.49 5.89 9.90
CA GLU A 15 1.23 6.64 9.87
C GLU A 15 0.47 6.43 8.55
N GLN A 16 1.18 6.32 7.43
CA GLN A 16 0.59 5.98 6.14
C GLN A 16 0.00 4.56 6.14
N HIS A 17 0.70 3.56 6.69
CA HIS A 17 0.17 2.20 6.86
C HIS A 17 -1.12 2.18 7.67
N ARG A 18 -1.16 2.91 8.81
CA ARG A 18 -2.39 3.01 9.62
C ARG A 18 -3.55 3.58 8.81
N ARG A 19 -3.32 4.66 8.07
CA ARG A 19 -4.36 5.31 7.24
C ARG A 19 -4.84 4.40 6.12
N LEU A 20 -3.93 3.68 5.46
CA LEU A 20 -4.28 2.70 4.43
C LEU A 20 -5.11 1.56 5.01
N ALA A 21 -4.70 1.01 6.16
CA ALA A 21 -5.44 -0.06 6.83
C ALA A 21 -6.87 0.36 7.22
N ASP A 22 -7.04 1.56 7.77
CA ASP A 22 -8.35 2.10 8.12
C ASP A 22 -9.23 2.30 6.88
N LEU A 23 -8.66 2.82 5.79
CA LEU A 23 -9.37 3.04 4.53
C LEU A 23 -9.79 1.72 3.88
N LEU A 24 -8.89 0.73 3.82
CA LEU A 24 -9.17 -0.62 3.31
C LEU A 24 -10.31 -1.28 4.10
N LYS A 25 -10.27 -1.20 5.43
CA LYS A 25 -11.31 -1.76 6.30
C LYS A 25 -12.67 -1.08 6.08
N ARG A 26 -12.67 0.23 5.87
CA ARG A 26 -13.90 0.98 5.57
C ARG A 26 -14.51 0.53 4.24
N ILE A 27 -13.69 0.41 3.19
CA ILE A 27 -14.13 -0.04 1.86
C ILE A 27 -14.68 -1.47 1.93
N GLU A 28 -13.95 -2.37 2.59
CA GLU A 28 -14.39 -3.76 2.82
C GLU A 28 -15.77 -3.80 3.47
N THR A 29 -15.95 -3.05 4.57
CA THR A 29 -17.21 -3.04 5.32
C THR A 29 -18.40 -2.61 4.46
N LEU A 30 -18.21 -1.60 3.60
CA LEU A 30 -19.27 -1.13 2.70
C LEU A 30 -19.59 -2.15 1.60
N LEU A 31 -18.56 -2.79 1.03
CA LEU A 31 -18.70 -3.82 0.00
C LEU A 31 -19.38 -5.08 0.54
N GLU A 32 -19.00 -5.56 1.72
CA GLU A 32 -19.59 -6.75 2.35
C GLU A 32 -21.07 -6.53 2.72
N ARG A 33 -21.39 -5.36 3.27
CA ARG A 33 -22.75 -5.01 3.69
C ARG A 33 -23.62 -4.55 2.53
N ARG A 34 -23.03 -4.34 1.33
CA ARG A 34 -23.69 -3.69 0.18
C ARG A 34 -24.42 -2.43 0.60
N SER A 35 -23.79 -1.63 1.47
CA SER A 35 -24.44 -0.52 2.16
C SER A 35 -23.94 0.82 1.65
N GLY A 36 -24.85 1.80 1.57
CA GLY A 36 -24.54 3.14 1.10
C GLY A 36 -24.67 3.28 -0.43
N PRO A 37 -24.52 4.52 -0.95
CA PRO A 37 -24.56 4.76 -2.37
C PRO A 37 -23.28 4.22 -3.04
N PRO A 38 -23.35 3.55 -4.21
CA PRO A 38 -22.17 3.11 -4.97
C PRO A 38 -21.12 4.21 -5.19
N GLN A 39 -21.57 5.46 -5.31
CA GLN A 39 -20.72 6.63 -5.46
C GLN A 39 -19.80 6.86 -4.25
N GLU A 40 -20.24 6.53 -3.02
CA GLU A 40 -19.37 6.61 -1.83
C GLU A 40 -18.22 5.62 -1.92
N VAL A 41 -18.50 4.39 -2.33
CA VAL A 41 -17.47 3.35 -2.52
C VAL A 41 -16.48 3.77 -3.60
N VAL A 42 -16.96 4.29 -4.74
CA VAL A 42 -16.10 4.83 -5.81
C VAL A 42 -15.20 5.95 -5.30
N GLN A 43 -15.72 6.87 -4.48
CA GLN A 43 -14.92 7.94 -3.88
C GLN A 43 -13.84 7.40 -2.95
N LEU A 44 -14.16 6.41 -2.11
CA LEU A 44 -13.19 5.78 -1.22
C LEU A 44 -12.11 5.00 -1.98
N LEU A 45 -12.47 4.33 -3.08
CA LEU A 45 -11.51 3.67 -3.97
C LEU A 45 -10.58 4.69 -4.67
N GLY A 46 -11.11 5.85 -5.05
CA GLY A 46 -10.29 6.97 -5.52
C GLY A 46 -9.31 7.47 -4.46
N GLN A 47 -9.79 7.67 -3.22
CA GLN A 47 -8.93 8.04 -2.08
C GLN A 47 -7.84 7.01 -1.81
N LEU A 48 -8.14 5.72 -1.97
CA LEU A 48 -7.16 4.65 -1.82
C LEU A 48 -6.04 4.79 -2.86
N GLY A 49 -6.39 5.03 -4.12
CA GLY A 49 -5.40 5.29 -5.17
C GLY A 49 -4.51 6.49 -4.86
N ASP A 50 -5.08 7.60 -4.39
CA ASP A 50 -4.32 8.79 -4.02
C ASP A 50 -3.40 8.57 -2.81
N GLN A 51 -3.83 7.75 -1.84
CA GLN A 51 -3.02 7.41 -0.67
C GLN A 51 -1.86 6.49 -1.04
N LEU A 52 -2.08 5.50 -1.91
CA LEU A 52 -1.03 4.60 -2.39
C LEU A 52 0.06 5.33 -3.16
N VAL A 53 -0.30 6.28 -4.02
CA VAL A 53 0.70 7.12 -4.72
C VAL A 53 1.61 7.82 -3.72
N LYS A 54 1.02 8.50 -2.72
CA LYS A 54 1.79 9.24 -1.70
C LYS A 54 2.64 8.32 -0.82
N HIS A 55 2.15 7.12 -0.57
CA HIS A 55 2.84 6.11 0.22
C HIS A 55 4.08 5.61 -0.52
N PHE A 56 3.91 5.08 -1.74
CA PHE A 56 5.00 4.61 -2.59
C PHE A 56 6.03 5.71 -2.91
N GLU A 57 5.58 6.95 -3.18
CA GLU A 57 6.50 8.09 -3.35
C GLU A 57 7.35 8.33 -2.09
N THR A 58 6.78 8.15 -0.89
CA THR A 58 7.52 8.32 0.36
C THR A 58 8.54 7.19 0.56
N GLU A 59 8.23 5.97 0.13
CA GLU A 59 9.17 4.85 0.23
C GLU A 59 10.34 4.96 -0.75
N GLU A 60 10.04 5.38 -1.98
CA GLU A 60 11.01 5.54 -3.06
C GLU A 60 11.91 6.77 -2.86
N THR A 61 11.32 7.93 -2.53
CA THR A 61 12.05 9.21 -2.48
C THR A 61 12.36 9.69 -1.07
N GLY A 62 11.60 9.24 -0.07
CA GLY A 62 11.79 9.61 1.33
C GLY A 62 12.95 8.88 2.00
N GLY A 63 13.64 8.00 1.27
CA GLY A 63 14.83 7.31 1.73
C GLY A 63 14.56 6.07 2.56
N TYR A 64 13.31 5.63 2.72
CA TYR A 64 12.96 4.45 3.53
C TYR A 64 13.75 3.21 3.10
N PHE A 65 13.70 2.87 1.80
CA PHE A 65 14.54 1.80 1.26
C PHE A 65 15.98 2.23 1.06
N THR A 66 16.24 3.45 0.60
CA THR A 66 17.60 3.91 0.29
C THR A 66 18.51 3.80 1.51
N GLU A 67 18.05 4.26 2.68
CA GLU A 67 18.79 4.23 3.92
C GLU A 67 18.96 2.80 4.44
N ALA A 68 17.89 2.02 4.46
CA ALA A 68 17.94 0.62 4.87
C ALA A 68 18.94 -0.19 4.01
N LEU A 69 19.05 0.13 2.72
CA LEU A 69 19.95 -0.55 1.79
C LEU A 69 21.40 -0.10 1.86
N LEU A 70 21.72 1.09 2.42
CA LEU A 70 23.12 1.51 2.62
C LEU A 70 23.89 0.50 3.47
N HIS A 71 23.22 -0.13 4.43
CA HIS A 71 23.79 -1.13 5.34
C HIS A 71 23.62 -2.57 4.84
N ALA A 72 22.91 -2.79 3.72
CA ALA A 72 22.61 -4.11 3.19
C ALA A 72 22.56 -4.13 1.65
N PRO A 73 23.68 -3.90 0.94
CA PRO A 73 23.71 -3.81 -0.53
C PRO A 73 23.22 -5.09 -1.23
N GLN A 74 23.35 -6.25 -0.59
CA GLN A 74 22.83 -7.53 -1.09
C GLN A 74 21.29 -7.57 -1.20
N LEU A 75 20.58 -6.69 -0.49
CA LEU A 75 19.11 -6.60 -0.51
C LEU A 75 18.58 -5.65 -1.61
N VAL A 76 19.45 -4.91 -2.28
CA VAL A 76 19.07 -3.92 -3.31
C VAL A 76 18.25 -4.55 -4.42
N ALA A 77 18.61 -5.76 -4.86
CA ALA A 77 17.86 -6.46 -5.91
C ALA A 77 16.41 -6.78 -5.48
N ARG A 78 16.21 -7.14 -4.21
CA ARG A 78 14.89 -7.45 -3.67
C ARG A 78 14.05 -6.18 -3.48
N ALA A 79 14.66 -5.11 -2.96
CA ALA A 79 13.97 -3.82 -2.82
C ALA A 79 13.55 -3.25 -4.18
N ASN A 80 14.42 -3.29 -5.19
CA ASN A 80 14.07 -2.88 -6.55
C ASN A 80 12.91 -3.71 -7.12
N ALA A 81 12.86 -5.02 -6.84
CA ALA A 81 11.77 -5.88 -7.27
C ALA A 81 10.43 -5.54 -6.57
N LEU A 82 10.46 -5.00 -5.35
CA LEU A 82 9.28 -4.49 -4.65
C LEU A 82 8.83 -3.16 -5.26
N MET A 83 9.75 -2.21 -5.46
CA MET A 83 9.45 -0.92 -6.10
C MET A 83 8.84 -1.06 -7.50
N LEU A 84 9.26 -2.05 -8.28
CA LEU A 84 8.67 -2.34 -9.60
C LEU A 84 7.19 -2.75 -9.53
N GLN A 85 6.66 -3.10 -8.36
CA GLN A 85 5.24 -3.42 -8.16
C GLN A 85 4.40 -2.16 -7.95
N HIS A 86 4.97 -1.05 -7.46
CA HIS A 86 4.22 0.17 -7.10
C HIS A 86 3.43 0.77 -8.27
N PRO A 87 4.00 0.92 -9.49
CA PRO A 87 3.24 1.48 -10.61
C PRO A 87 2.04 0.60 -10.99
N LYS A 88 2.22 -0.72 -10.94
CA LYS A 88 1.16 -1.69 -11.23
C LYS A 88 0.06 -1.62 -10.17
N MET A 89 0.41 -1.58 -8.87
CA MET A 89 -0.58 -1.48 -7.79
C MET A 89 -1.36 -0.16 -7.85
N THR A 90 -0.67 0.94 -8.12
CA THR A 90 -1.30 2.26 -8.32
C THR A 90 -2.28 2.24 -9.50
N GLN A 91 -1.90 1.60 -10.61
CA GLN A 91 -2.79 1.46 -11.75
C GLN A 91 -4.03 0.62 -11.37
N ARG A 92 -3.83 -0.54 -10.73
CA ARG A 92 -4.93 -1.42 -10.32
C ARG A 92 -5.87 -0.74 -9.33
N SER A 93 -5.36 0.04 -8.37
CA SER A 93 -6.22 0.76 -7.42
C SER A 93 -7.10 1.80 -8.12
N ARG A 94 -6.59 2.46 -9.17
CA ARG A 94 -7.40 3.39 -9.99
C ARG A 94 -8.47 2.65 -10.79
N GLU A 95 -8.15 1.47 -11.31
CA GLU A 95 -9.11 0.62 -12.03
C GLU A 95 -10.24 0.11 -11.13
N LEU A 96 -10.01 -0.06 -9.83
CA LEU A 96 -11.08 -0.40 -8.87
C LEU A 96 -12.18 0.68 -8.81
N GLY A 97 -11.79 1.95 -8.83
CA GLY A 97 -12.71 3.09 -8.83
C GLY A 97 -13.30 3.42 -10.20
N GLY A 98 -13.01 2.60 -11.23
CA GLY A 98 -13.53 2.79 -12.59
C GLY A 98 -15.06 2.84 -12.63
N ALA A 99 -15.61 3.59 -13.57
CA ALA A 99 -17.04 3.74 -13.73
C ALA A 99 -17.73 2.37 -13.82
N ALA A 100 -18.84 2.20 -13.11
CA ALA A 100 -19.75 1.11 -13.39
C ALA A 100 -20.13 1.18 -14.87
N ASP A 101 -19.93 0.08 -15.59
CA ASP A 101 -20.45 -0.04 -16.95
C ASP A 101 -21.97 0.22 -16.89
N PRO A 102 -22.52 1.13 -17.72
CA PRO A 102 -23.95 1.44 -17.74
C PRO A 102 -24.84 0.19 -17.93
N GLU A 103 -24.31 -0.88 -18.51
CA GLU A 103 -25.00 -2.14 -18.72
C GLU A 103 -24.92 -3.09 -17.50
N THR A 104 -24.07 -2.79 -16.52
CA THR A 104 -23.92 -3.61 -15.31
C THR A 104 -25.08 -3.38 -14.34
N SER A 105 -25.77 -4.45 -13.96
CA SER A 105 -26.81 -4.38 -12.94
C SER A 105 -26.21 -3.97 -11.58
N PRO A 106 -26.96 -3.28 -10.70
CA PRO A 106 -26.45 -2.87 -9.38
C PRO A 106 -25.88 -4.04 -8.56
N GLU A 107 -26.52 -5.22 -8.63
CA GLU A 107 -26.05 -6.40 -7.91
C GLU A 107 -24.75 -6.95 -8.49
N ALA A 108 -24.63 -7.02 -9.82
CA ALA A 108 -23.39 -7.43 -10.47
C ALA A 108 -22.25 -6.43 -10.21
N TRP A 109 -22.55 -5.14 -10.07
CA TRP A 109 -21.55 -4.13 -9.73
C TRP A 109 -20.97 -4.36 -8.32
N TRP A 110 -21.82 -4.59 -7.32
CA TRP A 110 -21.37 -4.87 -5.95
C TRP A 110 -20.48 -6.11 -5.87
N GLU A 111 -20.91 -7.19 -6.53
CA GLU A 111 -20.16 -8.46 -6.51
C GLU A 111 -18.80 -8.32 -7.20
N GLN A 112 -18.77 -7.79 -8.41
CA GLN A 112 -17.52 -7.58 -9.15
C GLN A 112 -16.56 -6.63 -8.44
N THR A 113 -17.09 -5.55 -7.84
CA THR A 113 -16.25 -4.58 -7.11
C THR A 113 -15.66 -5.22 -5.85
N ARG A 114 -16.45 -6.02 -5.13
CA ARG A 114 -15.99 -6.80 -3.97
C ARG A 114 -14.88 -7.78 -4.34
N GLU A 115 -15.07 -8.56 -5.41
CA GLU A 115 -14.06 -9.53 -5.88
C GLU A 115 -12.75 -8.84 -6.29
N ARG A 116 -12.84 -7.77 -7.09
CA ARG A 116 -11.67 -7.00 -7.53
C ARG A 116 -10.95 -6.35 -6.34
N PHE A 117 -11.70 -5.77 -5.40
CA PHE A 117 -11.14 -5.17 -4.19
C PHE A 117 -10.46 -6.21 -3.30
N ALA A 118 -11.07 -7.38 -3.09
CA ALA A 118 -10.49 -8.46 -2.30
C ALA A 118 -9.18 -8.97 -2.92
N ALA A 119 -9.14 -9.13 -4.25
CA ALA A 119 -7.93 -9.52 -4.97
C ALA A 119 -6.82 -8.47 -4.85
N PHE A 120 -7.17 -7.18 -5.00
CA PHE A 120 -6.22 -6.08 -4.82
C PHE A 120 -5.66 -6.02 -3.39
N ARG A 121 -6.54 -6.13 -2.39
CA ARG A 121 -6.12 -6.12 -0.98
C ARG A 121 -5.17 -7.28 -0.66
N ALA A 122 -5.43 -8.47 -1.20
CA ALA A 122 -4.54 -9.61 -1.01
C ALA A 122 -3.15 -9.36 -1.62
N GLU A 123 -3.09 -8.76 -2.81
CA GLU A 123 -1.83 -8.35 -3.46
C GLU A 123 -1.09 -7.28 -2.63
N LEU A 124 -1.78 -6.24 -2.15
CA LEU A 124 -1.19 -5.19 -1.33
C LEU A 124 -0.64 -5.74 0.00
N HIS A 125 -1.40 -6.60 0.67
CA HIS A 125 -0.95 -7.20 1.92
C HIS A 125 0.29 -8.10 1.72
N GLU A 126 0.38 -8.84 0.61
CA GLU A 126 1.60 -9.62 0.32
C GLU A 126 2.80 -8.72 0.09
N HIS A 127 2.60 -7.59 -0.59
CA HIS A 127 3.63 -6.60 -0.80
C HIS A 127 4.12 -5.98 0.52
N GLU A 128 3.21 -5.48 1.36
CA GLU A 128 3.55 -4.93 2.68
C GLU A 128 4.32 -5.95 3.55
N ARG A 129 3.92 -7.23 3.53
CA ARG A 129 4.66 -8.31 4.23
C ARG A 129 6.09 -8.48 3.70
N ALA A 130 6.26 -8.39 2.39
CA ALA A 130 7.56 -8.57 1.75
C ALA A 130 8.50 -7.39 2.06
N GLU A 131 7.95 -6.18 2.20
CA GLU A 131 8.64 -4.97 2.64
C GLU A 131 9.02 -5.03 4.12
N ASP A 132 8.07 -5.35 5.00
CA ASP A 132 8.33 -5.53 6.43
C ASP A 132 9.44 -6.56 6.66
N GLY A 133 9.40 -7.68 5.94
CA GLY A 133 10.43 -8.71 6.01
C GLY A 133 11.79 -8.23 5.51
N LEU A 134 11.85 -7.35 4.50
CA LEU A 134 13.09 -6.76 4.02
C LEU A 134 13.68 -5.82 5.08
N ILE A 135 12.85 -4.98 5.69
CA ILE A 135 13.25 -3.99 6.68
C ILE A 135 13.72 -4.68 7.97
N GLN A 136 13.01 -5.71 8.44
CA GLN A 136 13.46 -6.54 9.56
C GLN A 136 14.82 -7.18 9.30
N GLU A 137 15.06 -7.67 8.07
CA GLU A 137 16.33 -8.28 7.69
C GLU A 137 17.49 -7.27 7.70
N VAL A 138 17.22 -6.01 7.35
CA VAL A 138 18.19 -4.91 7.50
C VAL A 138 18.50 -4.66 8.97
N TYR A 139 17.48 -4.47 9.82
CA TYR A 139 17.68 -4.20 11.25
C TYR A 139 18.43 -5.32 11.98
N MET A 140 18.11 -6.59 11.70
CA MET A 140 18.81 -7.73 12.31
C MET A 140 20.31 -7.75 11.96
N ARG A 141 20.69 -7.26 10.77
CA ARG A 141 22.08 -7.23 10.32
C ARG A 141 22.86 -6.04 10.87
N ASP A 142 22.22 -4.88 11.00
CA ASP A 142 22.84 -3.70 11.60
C ASP A 142 23.19 -3.92 13.08
N ILE A 143 22.29 -4.59 13.82
CA ILE A 143 22.54 -5.01 15.21
C ILE A 143 23.62 -6.10 15.30
N GLY A 144 23.70 -6.99 14.30
CA GLY A 144 24.65 -8.10 14.26
C GLY A 144 26.10 -7.73 13.91
N SER A 145 26.39 -6.48 13.53
CA SER A 145 27.75 -6.01 13.20
C SER A 145 28.50 -5.39 14.39
N HIS A 146 27.91 -5.39 15.60
CA HIS A 146 28.55 -4.94 16.83
C HIS A 146 29.13 -6.13 17.63
N ASP A 147 30.25 -6.68 17.16
CA ASP A 147 31.14 -7.56 17.95
C ASP A 147 32.60 -7.31 17.56
#